data_AF-A0A9W6FXS3-F1
#
_entry.id   AF-A0A9W6FXS3-F1
#
_cell.length_a   1.000
_cell.length_b   1.000
_cell.length_c   1.000
_cell.angle_alpha   90.00
_cell.angle_beta   90.00
_cell.angle_gamma   90.00
#
_symmetry.space_group_name_H-M   'P 1'
#
loop_
_entity.id
_entity.type
_entity.pdbx_description
1 polymer ?
#
loop_
_entity_poly.entity_id
_entity_poly.type
_entity_poly.pdbx_seq_one_letter_code
_entity_poly.pdbx_strand_id
1 'polypeptide(L)'
;MVAVHGRYLHVVRGQNKMLTFGPGGGAVSVRGGWRVDPLILVEGLFDALSLATCGWGSVATIGRWAPWLPEVSAGRVVWLAFDASRSGEAEVARYAKLLCTSDIRRLLPPPLCKDWSTALVKRGRNAVTRWVRDRLMAKETSPE
;
A
#
# COMPACT_ATOMS: atom_id res chain seq x y z
N MET A 1 -1.24 19.76 7.76
CA MET A 1 -0.25 20.03 6.69
C MET A 1 -0.66 19.26 5.44
N VAL A 2 -0.45 19.83 4.25
CA VAL A 2 -0.85 19.23 2.97
C VAL A 2 0.38 19.14 2.07
N ALA A 3 0.53 18.00 1.40
CA ALA A 3 1.52 17.79 0.34
C ALA A 3 0.81 17.49 -0.99
N VAL A 4 1.41 17.94 -2.09
CA VAL A 4 0.96 17.68 -3.46
C VAL A 4 1.85 16.59 -4.05
N HIS A 5 1.21 15.54 -4.58
CA HIS A 5 1.88 14.44 -5.25
C HIS A 5 1.52 14.43 -6.73
N GLY A 6 2.54 14.37 -7.58
CA GLY A 6 2.39 14.34 -9.04
C GLY A 6 3.24 13.26 -9.68
N ARG A 7 2.84 12.83 -10.87
CA ARG A 7 3.62 11.89 -11.69
C ARG A 7 3.60 12.35 -13.14
N TYR A 8 4.77 12.32 -13.76
CA TYR A 8 4.88 12.56 -15.19
C TYR A 8 4.31 11.38 -15.96
N LEU A 9 3.43 11.67 -16.94
CA LEU A 9 2.91 10.66 -17.86
C LEU A 9 3.96 10.28 -18.92
N HIS A 10 4.80 11.24 -19.30
CA HIS A 10 5.96 11.05 -20.17
C HIS A 10 7.22 11.40 -19.40
N VAL A 11 8.17 10.46 -19.33
CA VAL A 11 9.41 10.62 -18.55
C VAL A 11 10.59 10.59 -19.52
N VAL A 12 11.46 11.61 -19.47
CA VAL A 12 12.73 11.58 -20.19
C VAL A 12 13.81 10.91 -19.34
N ARG A 13 14.85 10.36 -19.99
CA ARG A 13 15.95 9.66 -19.29
C ARG A 13 16.61 10.62 -18.27
N GLY A 14 16.71 10.17 -17.02
CA GLY A 14 17.30 10.95 -15.92
C GLY A 14 16.32 11.81 -15.11
N GLN A 15 15.04 11.87 -15.51
CA GLN A 15 14.01 12.60 -14.76
C GLN A 15 13.38 11.75 -13.66
N ASN A 16 13.16 12.35 -12.49
CA ASN A 16 12.34 11.75 -11.44
C ASN A 16 10.91 11.55 -11.93
N LYS A 17 10.44 10.30 -11.88
CA LYS A 17 9.10 9.92 -12.34
C LYS A 17 7.98 10.53 -11.49
N MET A 18 8.24 10.80 -10.22
CA MET A 18 7.28 11.33 -9.25
C MET A 18 7.80 12.61 -8.60
N LEU A 19 6.87 13.49 -8.24
CA LEU A 19 7.10 14.75 -7.56
C LEU A 19 6.28 14.78 -6.26
N THR A 20 6.87 15.31 -5.20
CA THR A 20 6.18 15.55 -3.92
C THR A 20 6.58 16.93 -3.43
N PHE A 21 5.61 17.82 -3.26
CA PHE A 21 5.82 19.20 -2.79
C PHE A 21 5.01 19.45 -1.51
N GLY A 22 5.59 20.17 -0.55
CA GLY A 22 4.91 20.60 0.67
C GLY A 22 5.36 19.88 1.95
N PRO A 23 5.08 20.46 3.12
CA PRO A 23 5.46 19.90 4.41
C PRO A 23 4.58 18.71 4.79
N GLY A 24 5.17 17.69 5.42
CA GLY A 24 4.44 16.50 5.87
C GLY A 24 4.40 15.32 4.88
N GLY A 25 5.20 15.34 3.81
CA GLY A 25 5.38 14.17 2.94
C GLY A 25 5.65 12.92 3.76
N GLY A 26 4.81 11.89 3.63
CA GLY A 26 4.90 10.74 4.53
C GLY A 26 3.79 9.72 4.37
N ALA A 27 2.60 10.14 3.96
CA ALA A 27 1.55 9.21 3.57
C ALA A 27 0.38 9.91 2.86
N VAL A 28 -0.34 9.17 2.01
CA VAL A 28 -1.64 9.55 1.46
C VAL A 28 -2.65 8.47 1.80
N SER A 29 -3.72 8.85 2.50
CA SER A 29 -4.84 7.94 2.75
C SER A 29 -5.91 8.08 1.67
N VAL A 30 -6.29 6.95 1.07
CA VAL A 30 -7.34 6.87 0.05
C VAL A 30 -8.53 6.10 0.63
N ARG A 31 -9.75 6.58 0.36
CA ARG A 31 -11.01 6.03 0.91
C ARG A 31 -10.99 5.87 2.45
N GLY A 32 -10.36 6.81 3.15
CA GLY A 32 -10.25 6.75 4.61
C GLY A 32 -9.44 5.57 5.13
N GLY A 33 -8.52 5.01 4.33
CA GLY A 33 -7.76 3.79 4.65
C GLY A 33 -7.06 3.74 6.01
N TRP A 34 -6.71 4.89 6.60
CA TRP A 34 -6.18 4.95 7.97
C TRP A 34 -7.17 4.49 9.05
N ARG A 35 -8.48 4.61 8.80
CA ARG A 35 -9.59 4.27 9.71
C ARG A 35 -10.20 2.89 9.47
N VAL A 36 -9.87 2.23 8.35
CA VAL A 36 -10.47 0.92 8.02
C VAL A 36 -9.67 -0.22 8.65
N ASP A 37 -10.35 -1.25 9.13
CA ASP A 37 -9.73 -2.47 9.64
C ASP A 37 -10.08 -3.62 8.68
N PRO A 38 -9.09 -4.34 8.12
CA PRO A 38 -7.65 -4.21 8.36
C PRO A 38 -7.01 -3.00 7.66
N LEU A 39 -5.93 -2.46 8.24
CA LEU A 39 -5.13 -1.37 7.65
C LEU A 39 -4.28 -1.91 6.50
N ILE A 40 -4.38 -1.32 5.30
CA ILE A 40 -3.55 -1.69 4.15
C ILE A 40 -2.54 -0.58 3.85
N LEU A 41 -1.25 -0.93 3.85
CA LEU A 41 -0.14 -0.03 3.49
C LEU A 41 0.42 -0.37 2.13
N VAL A 42 0.53 0.61 1.25
CA VAL A 42 1.12 0.48 -0.10
C VAL A 42 2.27 1.45 -0.28
N GLU A 43 3.13 1.19 -1.27
CA GLU A 43 4.33 2.01 -1.50
C GLU A 43 3.97 3.34 -2.19
N GLY A 44 3.20 3.28 -3.27
CA GLY A 44 2.90 4.43 -4.12
C GLY A 44 1.44 4.90 -4.09
N LEU A 45 1.22 6.16 -4.44
CA LEU A 45 -0.12 6.74 -4.63
C LEU A 45 -0.96 5.95 -5.65
N PHE A 46 -0.36 5.53 -6.75
CA PHE A 46 -1.10 4.81 -7.80
C PHE A 46 -1.54 3.42 -7.36
N ASP A 47 -0.81 2.79 -6.45
CA ASP A 47 -1.24 1.53 -5.85
C ASP A 47 -2.45 1.74 -4.95
N ALA A 48 -2.43 2.80 -4.14
CA ALA A 48 -3.57 3.15 -3.29
C ALA A 48 -4.81 3.49 -4.11
N LEU A 49 -4.66 4.26 -5.18
CA LEU A 49 -5.75 4.56 -6.12
C LEU A 49 -6.24 3.29 -6.83
N SER A 50 -5.34 2.39 -7.21
CA SER A 50 -5.71 1.13 -7.88
C SER A 50 -6.54 0.23 -6.95
N LEU A 51 -6.12 0.09 -5.69
CA LEU A 51 -6.89 -0.61 -4.67
C LEU A 51 -8.24 0.06 -4.41
N ALA A 52 -8.29 1.40 -4.40
CA ALA A 52 -9.53 2.15 -4.24
C ALA A 52 -10.52 1.92 -5.38
N THR A 53 -10.05 1.79 -6.63
CA THR A 53 -10.92 1.39 -7.76
C THR A 53 -11.48 -0.02 -7.58
N CYS A 54 -10.78 -0.87 -6.85
CA CYS A 54 -11.20 -2.23 -6.48
C CYS A 54 -12.01 -2.29 -5.18
N GLY A 55 -12.35 -1.14 -4.59
CA GLY A 55 -13.19 -1.05 -3.38
C GLY A 55 -12.43 -0.98 -2.05
N TRP A 56 -11.10 -1.04 -2.06
CA TRP A 56 -10.31 -1.15 -0.83
C TRP A 56 -9.68 0.18 -0.42
N GLY A 57 -9.83 0.56 0.86
CA GLY A 57 -9.12 1.70 1.45
C GLY A 57 -7.69 1.32 1.78
N SER A 58 -6.76 2.27 1.59
CA SER A 58 -5.34 2.04 1.90
C SER A 58 -4.60 3.35 2.19
N VAL A 59 -3.36 3.22 2.67
CA VAL A 59 -2.45 4.33 2.91
C VAL A 59 -1.18 4.11 2.10
N ALA A 60 -0.87 5.00 1.17
CA ALA A 60 0.40 5.03 0.45
C ALA A 60 1.48 5.72 1.29
N THR A 61 2.67 5.16 1.42
CA THR A 61 3.79 5.75 2.21
C THR A 61 4.63 6.73 1.40
N ILE A 62 4.62 6.60 0.06
CA ILE A 62 5.28 7.49 -0.90
C ILE A 62 6.78 7.62 -0.58
N GLY A 63 7.40 6.48 -0.25
CA GLY A 63 8.83 6.38 0.03
C GLY A 63 9.30 7.09 1.30
N ARG A 64 8.39 7.46 2.21
CA ARG A 64 8.72 8.14 3.47
C ARG A 64 8.06 7.45 4.65
N TRP A 65 8.69 7.57 5.81
CA TRP A 65 8.14 7.08 7.06
C TRP A 65 7.19 8.12 7.67
N ALA A 66 6.06 7.66 8.18
CA ALA A 66 5.11 8.48 8.93
C ALA A 66 5.27 8.20 10.44
N PRO A 67 5.75 9.16 11.26
CA PRO A 67 6.02 8.94 12.68
C PRO A 67 4.80 8.54 13.52
N TRP A 68 3.60 8.92 13.08
CA TRP A 68 2.33 8.57 13.73
C TRP A 68 1.84 7.15 13.41
N LEU A 69 2.48 6.45 12.46
CA LEU A 69 2.01 5.16 11.97
C LEU A 69 1.99 4.04 13.03
N PRO A 70 3.00 3.89 13.91
CA PRO A 70 2.98 2.87 14.96
C PRO A 70 1.82 3.04 15.94
N GLU A 71 1.48 4.28 16.29
CA GLU A 71 0.39 4.57 17.23
C GLU A 71 -0.96 4.19 16.62
N VAL A 72 -1.22 4.60 15.37
CA VAL A 72 -2.51 4.31 14.73
C VAL A 72 -2.68 2.86 14.29
N SER A 73 -1.58 2.10 14.17
CA SER A 73 -1.62 0.69 13.78
C SER A 73 -1.61 -0.27 14.97
N ALA A 74 -1.25 0.20 16.17
CA ALA A 74 -1.13 -0.62 17.37
C ALA A 74 -2.39 -1.48 17.61
N GLY A 75 -2.19 -2.79 17.83
CA GLY A 75 -3.26 -3.75 18.07
C GLY A 75 -4.13 -4.11 16.85
N ARG A 76 -3.86 -3.55 15.67
CA ARG A 76 -4.63 -3.80 14.44
C ARG A 76 -3.93 -4.80 13.54
N VAL A 77 -4.70 -5.37 12.61
CA VAL A 77 -4.13 -6.13 11.48
C VAL A 77 -3.64 -5.14 10.42
N VAL A 78 -2.36 -5.24 10.07
CA VAL A 78 -1.72 -4.38 9.05
C VAL A 78 -1.23 -5.24 7.90
N TRP A 79 -1.83 -5.04 6.73
CA TRP A 79 -1.36 -5.63 5.48
C TRP A 79 -0.32 -4.74 4.80
N LEU A 80 0.92 -5.21 4.78
CA LEU A 80 2.00 -4.64 3.98
C LEU A 80 1.85 -5.10 2.53
N ALA A 81 1.31 -4.21 1.72
CA ALA A 81 0.99 -4.39 0.32
C ALA A 81 1.97 -3.64 -0.59
N PHE A 82 3.26 -3.67 -0.27
CA PHE A 82 4.31 -3.06 -1.10
C PHE A 82 4.62 -3.89 -2.35
N ASP A 83 5.38 -3.30 -3.27
CA ASP A 83 5.75 -3.90 -4.54
C ASP A 83 6.36 -5.30 -4.36
N ALA A 84 6.06 -6.20 -5.28
CA ALA A 84 6.66 -7.52 -5.37
C ALA A 84 8.04 -7.43 -6.02
N SER A 85 8.94 -6.69 -5.38
CA SER A 85 10.31 -6.44 -5.81
C SER A 85 11.29 -6.52 -4.63
N ARG A 86 12.59 -6.61 -4.91
CA ARG A 86 13.61 -6.67 -3.85
C ARG A 86 13.58 -5.43 -2.94
N SER A 87 13.37 -4.25 -3.50
CA SER A 87 13.23 -3.01 -2.71
C SER A 87 11.94 -3.01 -1.90
N GLY A 88 10.84 -3.46 -2.48
CA GLY A 88 9.56 -3.60 -1.78
C GLY A 88 9.65 -4.54 -0.59
N GLU A 89 10.28 -5.70 -0.74
CA GLU A 89 10.48 -6.66 0.36
C GLU A 89 11.41 -6.12 1.46
N ALA A 90 12.42 -5.32 1.11
CA ALA A 90 13.24 -4.64 2.11
C ALA A 90 12.42 -3.63 2.93
N GLU A 91 11.52 -2.88 2.28
CA GLU A 91 10.60 -1.98 2.99
C GLU A 91 9.57 -2.75 3.82
N VAL A 92 9.06 -3.89 3.35
CA VAL A 92 8.18 -4.76 4.17
C VAL A 92 8.90 -5.16 5.45
N ALA A 93 10.14 -5.64 5.36
CA ALA A 93 10.92 -6.02 6.53
C ALA A 93 11.18 -4.84 7.47
N ARG A 94 11.41 -3.63 6.92
CA ARG A 94 11.57 -2.40 7.70
C ARG A 94 10.29 -2.05 8.46
N TYR A 95 9.15 -2.04 7.78
CA TYR A 95 7.86 -1.71 8.38
C TYR A 95 7.42 -2.75 9.40
N ALA A 96 7.66 -4.04 9.15
CA ALA A 96 7.35 -5.11 10.09
C ALA A 96 8.09 -4.93 11.44
N LYS A 97 9.32 -4.43 11.41
CA LYS A 97 10.10 -4.10 12.62
C LYS A 97 9.55 -2.87 13.34
N LEU A 98 9.19 -1.83 12.59
CA LEU A 98 8.74 -0.55 13.16
C LEU A 98 7.31 -0.61 13.71
N LEU A 99 6.47 -1.49 13.17
CA LEU A 99 5.07 -1.69 13.56
C LEU A 99 4.91 -2.95 14.43
N CYS A 100 5.88 -3.23 15.29
CA CYS A 100 5.96 -4.49 16.06
C CYS A 100 4.81 -4.71 17.06
N THR A 101 4.01 -3.69 17.34
CA THR A 101 2.81 -3.75 18.19
C THR A 101 1.53 -4.10 17.42
N SER A 102 1.63 -4.37 16.12
CA SER A 102 0.51 -4.68 15.22
C SER A 102 0.63 -6.10 14.67
N ASP A 103 -0.48 -6.71 14.25
CA ASP A 103 -0.45 -8.01 13.52
C ASP A 103 -0.07 -7.75 12.06
N ILE A 104 1.21 -7.92 11.75
CA ILE A 104 1.77 -7.65 10.42
C ILE A 104 1.56 -8.83 9.47
N ARG A 105 0.94 -8.54 8.33
CA ARG A 105 0.69 -9.52 7.27
C ARG A 105 1.20 -9.01 5.93
N ARG A 106 1.70 -9.90 5.08
CA ARG A 106 2.15 -9.57 3.71
C ARG A 106 1.02 -9.79 2.71
N LEU A 107 0.67 -8.75 1.95
CA LEU A 107 -0.31 -8.84 0.86
C LEU A 107 0.37 -8.65 -0.49
N LEU A 108 0.55 -9.72 -1.25
CA LEU A 108 1.17 -9.66 -2.58
C LEU A 108 0.14 -9.28 -3.66
N PRO A 109 0.53 -8.47 -4.68
CA PRO A 109 -0.27 -8.35 -5.88
C PRO A 109 -0.40 -9.70 -6.60
N PRO A 110 -1.39 -9.88 -7.49
CA PRO A 110 -1.55 -11.09 -8.30
C PRO A 110 -0.24 -11.52 -9.02
N PRO A 111 -0.05 -12.82 -9.28
CA PRO A 111 1.15 -13.32 -9.94
C PRO A 111 1.48 -12.58 -11.24
N LEU A 112 2.78 -12.38 -11.49
CA LEU A 112 3.34 -11.66 -12.65
C LEU A 112 2.99 -10.16 -12.70
N CYS A 113 2.58 -9.59 -11.57
CA CYS A 113 2.37 -8.16 -11.39
C CYS A 113 3.36 -7.64 -10.34
N LYS A 114 4.13 -6.61 -10.70
CA LYS A 114 5.12 -6.03 -9.80
C LYS A 114 4.50 -5.13 -8.72
N ASP A 115 3.39 -4.48 -9.05
CA ASP A 115 2.70 -3.49 -8.22
C ASP A 115 1.18 -3.57 -8.47
N TRP A 116 0.38 -2.86 -7.67
CA TRP A 116 -1.09 -2.92 -7.74
C TRP A 116 -1.63 -2.19 -8.96
N SER A 117 -0.94 -1.14 -9.42
CA SER A 117 -1.29 -0.47 -10.67
C SER A 117 -1.16 -1.41 -11.87
N THR A 118 -0.08 -2.20 -11.91
CA THR A 118 0.20 -3.21 -12.92
C THR A 118 -0.83 -4.33 -12.83
N ALA A 119 -1.20 -4.74 -11.61
CA ALA A 119 -2.24 -5.73 -11.39
C ALA A 119 -3.59 -5.26 -11.96
N LEU A 120 -4.00 -4.02 -11.65
CA LEU A 120 -5.24 -3.46 -12.15
C LEU A 120 -5.26 -3.39 -13.67
N VAL A 121 -4.19 -2.91 -14.30
CA VAL A 121 -4.08 -2.81 -15.77
C VAL A 121 -4.09 -4.19 -16.43
N LYS A 122 -3.31 -5.15 -15.92
CA LYS A 122 -3.17 -6.48 -16.55
C LYS A 122 -4.35 -7.41 -16.30
N ARG A 123 -4.97 -7.36 -15.12
CA ARG A 123 -5.97 -8.34 -14.68
C ARG A 123 -7.40 -7.78 -14.67
N GLY A 124 -7.52 -6.45 -14.67
CA GLY A 124 -8.81 -5.77 -14.58
C GLY A 124 -9.35 -5.71 -13.15
N ARG A 125 -10.29 -4.77 -12.95
CA ARG A 125 -10.86 -4.43 -11.64
C ARG A 125 -11.45 -5.64 -10.91
N ASN A 126 -12.27 -6.43 -11.58
CA ASN A 126 -13.01 -7.53 -10.95
C ASN A 126 -12.08 -8.64 -10.46
N ALA A 127 -11.03 -8.97 -11.22
CA ALA A 127 -10.06 -9.97 -10.83
C ALA A 127 -9.23 -9.53 -9.62
N VAL A 128 -8.76 -8.27 -9.59
CA VAL A 128 -8.02 -7.73 -8.45
C VAL A 128 -8.92 -7.60 -7.22
N THR A 129 -10.17 -7.19 -7.39
CA THR A 129 -11.15 -7.11 -6.29
C THR A 129 -11.33 -8.47 -5.61
N ARG A 130 -11.53 -9.53 -6.41
CA ARG A 130 -11.64 -10.90 -5.90
C ARG A 130 -10.34 -11.35 -5.24
N TRP A 131 -9.20 -11.13 -5.89
CA TRP A 131 -7.89 -11.50 -5.34
C TRP A 131 -7.64 -10.92 -3.95
N VAL A 132 -7.87 -9.61 -3.77
CA VAL A 132 -7.67 -8.96 -2.47
C VAL A 132 -8.66 -9.54 -1.45
N ARG A 133 -9.94 -9.68 -1.81
CA ARG A 133 -10.94 -10.29 -0.92
C ARG A 133 -10.49 -11.67 -0.43
N ASP A 134 -10.12 -12.55 -1.35
CA ASP A 134 -9.75 -13.93 -1.02
C ASP A 134 -8.53 -13.96 -0.08
N ARG A 135 -7.55 -13.06 -0.29
CA ARG A 135 -6.36 -12.97 0.58
C ARG A 135 -6.65 -12.41 1.96
N LEU A 136 -7.57 -11.46 2.07
CA LEU A 136 -7.99 -10.91 3.36
C LEU A 136 -8.82 -11.92 4.16
N MET A 137 -9.69 -12.68 3.50
CA MET A 137 -10.60 -13.65 4.12
C MET A 137 -9.94 -15.01 4.43
N ALA A 138 -8.97 -15.46 3.64
CA ALA A 138 -8.31 -16.77 3.80
C ALA A 138 -7.53 -16.97 5.11
N LYS A 139 -7.55 -15.98 6.02
CA LYS A 139 -6.86 -16.02 7.32
C LYS A 139 -7.78 -15.84 8.53
N GLU A 140 -9.10 -15.74 8.34
CA GLU A 140 -10.05 -15.82 9.46
C GLU A 140 -10.28 -17.26 9.94
N THR A 141 -9.74 -18.26 9.23
CA THR A 141 -9.92 -19.71 9.48
C THR A 141 -8.65 -20.43 9.93
N SER A 142 -7.87 -19.86 10.86
CA SER A 142 -6.91 -20.65 11.64
C SER A 142 -7.52 -21.02 12.99
N PRO A 143 -7.82 -22.31 13.25
CA PRO A 143 -8.32 -22.77 14.54
C PRO A 143 -7.21 -22.74 15.60
N GLU A 144 -7.63 -22.58 16.87
CA GLU A 144 -6.84 -22.66 18.10
C GLU A 144 -6.01 -23.95 18.21
#